data_AF-X1G675-F1
#
_entry.id   AF-X1G675-F1
#
_cell.length_a   1.000
_cell.length_b   1.000
_cell.length_c   1.000
_cell.angle_alpha   90.00
_cell.angle_beta   90.00
_cell.angle_gamma   90.00
#
_symmetry.space_group_name_H-M   'P 1'
#
loop_
_entity.id
_entity.type
_entity.pdbx_description
1 polymer ?
#
loop_
_entity_poly.entity_id
_entity_poly.type
_entity_poly.pdbx_seq_one_letter_code
_entity_poly.pdbx_strand_id
1 'polypeptide(L)' 'SRELVRDLSEEQALELIDKIIEYYKANAKPRQRLGALIEKMGFEQFKSAVLGE' A
#
# COMPACT_ATOMS: atom_id res chain seq x y z
N SER A 1 6.07 -10.41 10.91
CA SER A 1 6.11 -9.07 10.30
C SER A 1 5.74 -9.21 8.83
N ARG A 2 4.83 -8.40 8.29
CA ARG A 2 4.58 -8.32 6.84
C ARG A 2 5.20 -7.03 6.35
N GLU A 3 6.25 -7.13 5.54
CA GLU A 3 7.02 -6.00 5.05
C GLU A 3 6.69 -5.75 3.58
N LEU A 4 6.43 -4.49 3.22
CA LEU A 4 6.14 -4.11 1.84
C LEU A 4 7.44 -4.01 1.03
N VAL A 5 8.41 -3.27 1.57
CA VAL A 5 9.78 -3.15 1.07
C VAL A 5 10.69 -2.76 2.23
N ARG A 6 12.01 -2.90 2.08
CA ARG A 6 13.02 -2.55 3.07
C ARG A 6 14.13 -1.73 2.43
N ASP A 7 15.03 -1.20 3.26
CA ASP A 7 16.25 -0.48 2.84
C ASP A 7 15.97 0.79 2.00
N LEU A 8 14.93 1.55 2.37
CA LEU A 8 14.60 2.82 1.73
C LEU A 8 15.32 4.01 2.38
N SER A 9 15.71 4.99 1.56
CA SER A 9 15.97 6.34 2.06
C SER A 9 14.68 7.02 2.54
N GLU A 10 14.81 8.12 3.27
CA GLU A 10 13.65 8.93 3.69
C GLU A 10 12.81 9.40 2.48
N GLU A 11 13.46 9.89 1.43
CA GLU A 11 12.80 10.35 0.21
C GLU A 11 12.04 9.21 -0.49
N GLN A 12 12.68 8.04 -0.63
CA GLN A 12 12.02 6.86 -1.22
C GLN A 12 10.84 6.37 -0.36
N ALA A 13 10.94 6.47 0.97
CA ALA A 13 9.85 6.13 1.87
C ALA A 13 8.66 7.08 1.70
N LEU A 14 8.91 8.39 1.57
CA LEU A 14 7.88 9.39 1.30
C LEU A 14 7.18 9.14 -0.05
N GLU A 15 7.94 8.90 -1.12
CA GLU A 15 7.38 8.56 -2.43
C GLU A 15 6.52 7.29 -2.39
N LEU A 16 6.94 6.27 -1.64
CA LEU A 16 6.17 5.04 -1.47
C LEU A 16 4.89 5.28 -0.67
N ILE A 17 4.95 6.09 0.39
CA ILE A 17 3.77 6.47 1.17
C ILE A 17 2.75 7.17 0.28
N ASP A 18 3.18 8.07 -0.60
CA ASP A 18 2.29 8.75 -1.54
C ASP A 18 1.59 7.76 -2.47
N LYS A 19 2.33 6.79 -3.04
CA LYS A 19 1.73 5.71 -3.86
C LYS A 19 0.71 4.89 -3.07
N ILE A 20 1.00 4.55 -1.82
CA ILE A 20 0.08 3.82 -0.94
C ILE A 20 -1.20 4.63 -0.71
N ILE A 21 -1.07 5.93 -0.41
CA ILE A 21 -2.19 6.82 -0.14
C ILE A 21 -3.08 6.98 -1.38
N GLU A 22 -2.48 7.19 -2.56
CA GLU A 22 -3.24 7.33 -3.80
C GLU A 22 -3.94 6.02 -4.19
N TYR A 23 -3.25 4.88 -4.06
CA TYR A 23 -3.88 3.57 -4.26
C TYR A 23 -5.07 3.36 -3.30
N TYR A 24 -4.88 3.68 -2.01
CA TYR A 24 -5.93 3.57 -1.01
C TYR A 24 -7.13 4.46 -1.34
N LYS A 25 -6.93 5.74 -1.68
CA LYS A 25 -8.01 6.66 -2.04
C LYS A 25 -8.81 6.16 -3.25
N ALA A 26 -8.14 5.60 -4.24
CA ALA A 26 -8.78 5.11 -5.46
C ALA A 26 -9.59 3.80 -5.26
N ASN A 27 -9.17 2.94 -4.32
CA ASN A 27 -9.70 1.58 -4.19
C ASN A 27 -10.51 1.33 -2.92
N ALA A 28 -10.41 2.18 -1.89
CA ALA A 28 -11.13 2.01 -0.64
C ALA A 28 -12.62 2.35 -0.80
N LYS A 29 -13.47 1.53 -0.16
CA LYS A 29 -14.89 1.84 0.00
C LYS A 29 -15.09 2.95 1.06
N PRO A 30 -16.24 3.64 1.05
CA PRO A 30 -16.56 4.60 2.10
C PRO A 30 -16.37 4.00 3.50
N ARG A 31 -15.59 4.70 4.34
CA ARG A 31 -15.25 4.31 5.73
C ARG A 31 -14.44 3.00 5.86
N GLN A 32 -13.89 2.47 4.78
CA GLN A 32 -13.00 1.30 4.84
C GLN A 32 -11.58 1.73 5.21
N ARG A 33 -11.01 1.15 6.27
CA ARG A 33 -9.60 1.40 6.67
C ARG A 33 -8.63 0.68 5.72
N LEU A 34 -7.42 1.20 5.57
CA LEU A 34 -6.35 0.58 4.75
C LEU A 34 -6.12 -0.90 5.09
N GLY A 35 -6.04 -1.24 6.38
CA GLY A 35 -5.88 -2.64 6.80
C GLY A 35 -7.02 -3.55 6.31
N ALA A 36 -8.27 -3.08 6.33
CA ALA A 36 -9.42 -3.84 5.83
C ALA A 36 -9.46 -3.94 4.30
N LEU A 37 -8.86 -2.98 3.58
CA LEU A 37 -8.62 -3.09 2.14
C LEU A 37 -7.62 -4.20 1.85
N ILE A 38 -6.47 -4.19 2.53
CA ILE A 38 -5.40 -5.17 2.40
C ILE A 38 -5.87 -6.58 2.77
N GLU A 39 -6.61 -6.74 3.86
CA GLU A 39 -7.17 -8.04 4.28
C GLU A 39 -8.11 -8.63 3.23
N LYS A 40 -8.92 -7.78 2.58
CA LYS A 40 -9.89 -8.22 1.58
C LYS A 40 -9.25 -8.65 0.27
N MET A 41 -8.25 -7.92 -0.22
CA MET A 41 -7.57 -8.22 -1.49
C MET A 41 -6.40 -9.20 -1.32
N GLY A 42 -5.83 -9.27 -0.12
CA GLY A 42 -4.60 -10.00 0.16
C GLY A 42 -3.37 -9.11 0.01
N PHE A 43 -2.40 -9.33 0.90
CA PHE A 43 -1.19 -8.51 0.98
C PHE A 43 -0.30 -8.60 -0.26
N GLU A 44 -0.17 -9.78 -0.87
CA GLU A 44 0.64 -9.94 -2.09
C GLU A 44 0.05 -9.16 -3.27
N GLN A 45 -1.29 -9.17 -3.39
CA GLN A 45 -1.97 -8.38 -4.41
C GLN A 45 -1.78 -6.88 -4.16
N PHE A 46 -1.87 -6.45 -2.90
CA PHE A 46 -1.62 -5.05 -2.53
C PHE A 46 -0.17 -4.64 -2.85
N LYS A 47 0.80 -5.49 -2.54
CA LYS A 47 2.21 -5.25 -2.85
C LYS A 47 2.44 -5.08 -4.35
N SER A 48 1.93 -6.01 -5.16
CA SER A 48 2.02 -5.95 -6.63
C SER A 48 1.39 -4.66 -7.17
N ALA A 49 0.24 -4.27 -6.63
CA ALA A 49 -0.48 -3.07 -7.08
C ALA A 49 0.23 -1.75 -6.74
N VAL A 50 0.93 -1.68 -5.62
CA VAL A 50 1.66 -0.46 -5.19
C VAL A 50 3.07 -0.39 -5.78
N LEU A 51 3.76 -1.54 -5.88
CA LEU A 51 5.15 -1.61 -6.36
C LEU A 51 5.25 -1.77 -7.89
N GLY A 52 4.19 -2.24 -8.55
CA GLY A 52 4.18 -2.53 -9.99
C GLY A 52 4.87 -3.84 -10.37
N GLU A 53 4.85 -4.84 -9.47
CA GLU A 53 5.39 -6.20 -9.67
C GLU A 53 4.37 -7.15 -10.30
#